data_AF-A0A1Y0LDS7-F1
#
_entry.id   AF-A0A1Y0LDS7-F1
#
_cell.length_a   1.000
_cell.length_b   1.000
_cell.length_c   1.000
_cell.angle_alpha   90.00
_cell.angle_beta   90.00
_cell.angle_gamma   90.00
#
_symmetry.space_group_name_H-M   'P 1'
#
loop_
_entity.id
_entity.type
_entity.pdbx_description
1 polymer ?
#
loop_
_entity_poly.entity_id
_entity_poly.type
_entity_poly.pdbx_seq_one_letter_code
_entity_poly.pdbx_strand_id
1 'polypeptide(L)'
;MRKIALFLAMLLIPAYCLAMTETPVSPQQPVSKELKQQLLGTPVFIQIFKEERTLDLYGKIGNEYRLLNSFRICDFSGGLGPKRVEGDFKSPEGFYSVQLNQLKPDSHFYRAINIGFPNQYDRENGYSGNYLMIHGNCVSIGCYAMTNAYMDQIYTYVNAALRNGQSEVEVNIFPFRMTDSNMQRHRDSAYFSFWKQLKPGYDYFLKHKQPPNVTVDNGQYVLNQNPFSNSSENASKTFLALTQTK
;
A
#
# COMPACT_ATOMS: atom_id res chain seq x y z
N MET A 1 -59.75 44.28 -28.36
CA MET A 1 -58.30 44.51 -28.51
C MET A 1 -57.55 43.64 -27.51
N ARG A 2 -56.48 42.95 -27.97
CA ARG A 2 -55.55 42.08 -27.21
C ARG A 2 -55.01 42.83 -25.97
N LYS A 3 -54.62 42.19 -24.85
CA LYS A 3 -53.38 41.43 -24.56
C LYS A 3 -53.51 40.86 -23.12
N ILE A 4 -53.45 39.55 -22.87
CA ILE A 4 -52.30 38.69 -22.47
C ILE A 4 -51.56 39.11 -21.19
N ALA A 5 -51.33 38.09 -20.32
CA ALA A 5 -50.28 37.90 -19.29
C ALA A 5 -50.57 38.47 -17.88
N LEU A 6 -50.26 37.80 -16.76
CA LEU A 6 -49.37 36.67 -16.46
C LEU A 6 -49.85 35.99 -15.15
N PHE A 7 -50.04 34.66 -15.17
CA PHE A 7 -50.15 33.86 -13.94
C PHE A 7 -48.74 33.66 -13.37
N LEU A 8 -48.47 34.22 -12.19
CA LEU A 8 -47.22 34.04 -11.47
C LEU A 8 -47.40 32.93 -10.43
N ALA A 9 -47.37 31.68 -10.88
CA ALA A 9 -47.25 30.52 -10.00
C ALA A 9 -45.78 30.32 -9.64
N MET A 10 -45.36 30.84 -8.48
CA MET A 10 -44.09 30.47 -7.84
C MET A 10 -44.14 29.00 -7.43
N LEU A 11 -43.64 28.12 -8.31
CA LEU A 11 -43.22 26.77 -7.93
C LEU A 11 -41.88 26.89 -7.19
N LEU A 12 -41.96 26.96 -5.86
CA LEU A 12 -40.83 26.70 -4.96
C LEU A 12 -40.46 25.23 -5.09
N ILE A 13 -39.50 24.93 -5.96
CA ILE A 13 -38.84 23.62 -6.01
C ILE A 13 -37.88 23.60 -4.81
N PRO A 14 -38.08 22.73 -3.80
CA PRO A 14 -37.04 22.51 -2.80
C PRO A 14 -35.85 21.93 -3.54
N ALA A 15 -34.71 22.63 -3.50
CA ALA A 15 -33.44 22.04 -3.88
C ALA A 15 -33.18 20.90 -2.91
N TYR A 16 -33.55 19.69 -3.30
CA TYR A 16 -33.12 18.46 -2.66
C TYR A 16 -31.61 18.36 -2.88
N CYS A 17 -30.87 18.99 -1.98
CA CYS A 17 -29.45 18.76 -1.83
C CYS A 17 -29.32 17.34 -1.29
N LEU A 18 -29.22 16.37 -2.20
CA LEU A 18 -28.75 15.03 -1.86
C LEU A 18 -27.29 15.19 -1.43
N ALA A 19 -27.09 15.46 -0.13
CA ALA A 19 -25.80 15.27 0.48
C ALA A 19 -25.44 13.80 0.25
N MET A 20 -24.49 13.55 -0.65
CA MET A 20 -23.93 12.23 -0.83
C MET A 20 -23.17 11.92 0.45
N THR A 21 -23.81 11.18 1.36
CA THR A 21 -23.13 10.65 2.52
C THR A 21 -22.13 9.62 2.00
N GLU A 22 -20.84 9.96 2.04
CA GLU A 22 -19.79 8.99 1.83
C GLU A 22 -20.04 7.82 2.78
N THR A 23 -20.29 6.64 2.23
CA THR A 23 -20.38 5.43 3.04
C THR A 23 -19.05 5.28 3.78
N PRO A 24 -19.03 5.24 5.12
CA PRO A 24 -17.80 4.99 5.85
C PRO A 24 -17.23 3.67 5.34
N VAL A 25 -15.97 3.68 4.91
CA VAL A 25 -15.25 2.47 4.53
C VAL A 25 -15.18 1.60 5.79
N SER A 26 -16.11 0.67 5.91
CA SER A 26 -16.14 -0.28 7.03
C SER A 26 -14.82 -1.04 7.03
N PRO A 27 -14.11 -1.14 8.17
CA PRO A 27 -12.91 -1.95 8.27
C PRO A 27 -13.19 -3.35 7.70
N GLN A 28 -12.41 -3.76 6.71
CA GLN A 28 -12.56 -5.08 6.10
C GLN A 28 -12.46 -6.12 7.21
N GLN A 29 -13.48 -6.96 7.36
CA GLN A 29 -13.46 -7.97 8.41
C GLN A 29 -12.42 -9.04 8.06
N PRO A 30 -11.57 -9.46 9.01
CA PRO A 30 -10.65 -10.57 8.79
C PRO A 30 -11.40 -11.85 8.43
N VAL A 31 -10.77 -12.72 7.64
CA VAL A 31 -11.30 -14.06 7.36
C VAL A 31 -11.37 -14.91 8.63
N SER A 32 -12.17 -15.99 8.61
CA SER A 32 -12.34 -16.89 9.75
C SER A 32 -11.01 -17.52 10.19
N LYS A 33 -10.92 -17.94 11.45
CA LYS A 33 -9.69 -18.54 12.02
C LYS A 33 -9.26 -19.80 11.24
N GLU A 34 -10.22 -20.60 10.81
CA GLU A 34 -10.02 -21.83 10.03
C GLU A 34 -9.41 -21.48 8.67
N LEU A 35 -9.95 -20.46 8.00
CA LEU A 35 -9.45 -20.00 6.71
C LEU A 35 -8.06 -19.38 6.83
N LYS A 36 -7.73 -18.66 7.91
CA LYS A 36 -6.36 -18.18 8.15
C LYS A 36 -5.34 -19.32 8.11
N GLN A 37 -5.63 -20.42 8.81
CA GLN A 37 -4.72 -21.58 8.85
C GLN A 37 -4.55 -22.25 7.48
N GLN A 38 -5.62 -22.32 6.69
CA GLN A 38 -5.57 -22.85 5.32
C GLN A 38 -4.75 -21.98 4.37
N LEU A 39 -4.63 -20.68 4.65
CA LEU A 39 -3.91 -19.72 3.82
C LEU A 39 -2.42 -19.59 4.18
N LEU A 40 -1.92 -20.36 5.16
CA LEU A 40 -0.51 -20.39 5.45
C LEU A 40 0.29 -20.90 4.23
N GLY A 41 1.28 -20.12 3.80
CA GLY A 41 2.08 -20.43 2.60
C GLY A 41 1.47 -19.97 1.28
N THR A 42 0.26 -19.41 1.27
CA THR A 42 -0.26 -18.71 0.09
C THR A 42 0.43 -17.37 -0.10
N PRO A 43 0.41 -16.77 -1.30
CA PRO A 43 0.95 -15.44 -1.49
C PRO A 43 0.31 -14.42 -0.55
N VAL A 44 1.13 -13.56 0.05
CA VAL A 44 0.71 -12.53 1.00
C VAL A 44 1.07 -11.13 0.51
N PHE A 45 0.39 -10.15 1.07
CA PHE A 45 0.55 -8.73 0.78
C PHE A 45 0.38 -7.93 2.08
N ILE A 46 1.11 -6.83 2.24
CA ILE A 46 1.06 -6.01 3.46
C ILE A 46 0.69 -4.57 3.11
N GLN A 47 -0.21 -3.99 3.92
CA GLN A 47 -0.42 -2.55 3.97
C GLN A 47 -0.13 -2.02 5.38
N ILE A 48 0.55 -0.89 5.47
CA ILE A 48 0.80 -0.17 6.71
C ILE A 48 0.13 1.20 6.63
N PHE A 49 -0.57 1.57 7.71
CA PHE A 49 -1.24 2.85 7.85
C PHE A 49 -0.73 3.56 9.11
N LYS A 50 -0.01 4.67 8.93
CA LYS A 50 0.73 5.34 10.00
C LYS A 50 -0.20 6.04 10.99
N GLU A 51 -1.20 6.79 10.51
CA GLU A 51 -2.17 7.48 11.36
C GLU A 51 -2.97 6.50 12.21
N GLU A 52 -3.46 5.42 11.61
CA GLU A 52 -4.21 4.37 12.29
C GLU A 52 -3.32 3.46 13.16
N ARG A 53 -1.99 3.53 13.02
CA ARG A 53 -1.02 2.62 13.67
C ARG A 53 -1.37 1.15 13.41
N THR A 54 -1.64 0.80 12.16
CA THR A 54 -2.02 -0.58 11.79
C THR A 54 -1.17 -1.13 10.66
N LEU A 55 -0.88 -2.43 10.75
CA LEU A 55 -0.36 -3.26 9.68
C LEU A 55 -1.43 -4.29 9.32
N ASP A 56 -1.97 -4.19 8.12
CA ASP A 56 -2.94 -5.12 7.55
C ASP A 56 -2.19 -6.18 6.73
N LEU A 57 -2.32 -7.45 7.11
CA LEU A 57 -1.77 -8.60 6.40
C LEU A 57 -2.87 -9.29 5.61
N TYR A 58 -2.65 -9.48 4.31
CA TYR A 58 -3.58 -10.13 3.40
C TYR A 58 -3.01 -11.43 2.86
N GLY A 59 -3.88 -12.40 2.57
CA GLY A 59 -3.57 -13.67 1.95
C GLY A 59 -4.39 -13.86 0.67
N LYS A 60 -3.78 -14.48 -0.34
CA LYS A 60 -4.41 -14.68 -1.64
C LYS A 60 -5.41 -15.83 -1.62
N ILE A 61 -6.62 -15.57 -2.09
CA ILE A 61 -7.71 -16.54 -2.31
C ILE A 61 -8.18 -16.39 -3.76
N GLY A 62 -7.94 -17.40 -4.58
CA GLY A 62 -8.16 -17.28 -6.02
C GLY A 62 -7.33 -16.13 -6.61
N ASN A 63 -8.00 -15.11 -7.12
CA ASN A 63 -7.36 -13.92 -7.71
C ASN A 63 -7.34 -12.69 -6.79
N GLU A 64 -7.83 -12.80 -5.56
CA GLU A 64 -7.99 -11.66 -4.66
C GLU A 64 -7.21 -11.86 -3.36
N TYR A 65 -6.80 -10.75 -2.76
CA TYR A 65 -6.16 -10.71 -1.46
C TYR A 65 -7.19 -10.32 -0.41
N ARG A 66 -7.40 -11.20 0.57
CA ARG A 66 -8.37 -11.02 1.65
C ARG A 66 -7.64 -10.82 2.97
N LEU A 67 -8.19 -9.97 3.83
CA LEU A 67 -7.55 -9.60 5.10
C LEU A 67 -7.43 -10.84 6.00
N LEU A 68 -6.20 -11.21 6.35
CA LEU A 68 -5.92 -12.24 7.34
C LEU A 68 -5.99 -11.64 8.74
N ASN A 69 -5.34 -10.50 8.96
CA ASN A 69 -5.37 -9.84 10.26
C ASN A 69 -4.93 -8.37 10.15
N SER A 70 -5.35 -7.57 11.13
CA SER A 70 -4.88 -6.20 11.34
C SER A 70 -4.15 -6.14 12.67
N PHE A 71 -2.86 -5.79 12.63
CA PHE A 71 -1.99 -5.74 13.79
C PHE A 71 -1.74 -4.29 14.20
N ARG A 72 -1.95 -3.97 15.48
CA ARG A 72 -1.57 -2.66 16.01
C ARG A 72 -0.05 -2.53 16.04
N ILE A 73 0.46 -1.42 15.52
CA ILE A 73 1.86 -1.02 15.58
C ILE A 73 2.12 -0.42 16.96
N CYS A 74 3.12 -0.96 17.67
CA CYS A 74 3.54 -0.43 18.97
C CYS A 74 4.11 0.96 18.80
N ASP A 75 5.09 1.09 17.91
CA ASP A 75 5.79 2.35 17.69
C ASP A 75 6.30 2.51 16.26
N PHE A 76 6.36 3.76 15.81
CA PHE A 76 6.99 4.19 14.57
C PHE A 76 7.38 5.67 14.73
N SER A 77 8.44 6.10 14.06
CA SER A 77 9.04 7.41 14.31
C SER A 77 8.67 8.45 13.24
N GLY A 78 8.68 9.73 13.63
CA GLY A 78 8.68 10.86 12.70
C GLY A 78 7.34 11.24 12.07
N GLY A 79 6.21 10.70 12.53
CA GLY A 79 4.87 11.08 12.07
C GLY A 79 4.63 10.89 10.56
N LEU A 80 3.60 11.54 10.00
CA LEU A 80 3.23 11.40 8.59
C LEU A 80 4.20 12.09 7.62
N GLY A 81 4.33 11.58 6.41
CA GLY A 81 5.29 11.95 5.37
C GLY A 81 6.40 10.90 5.18
N PRO A 82 7.12 10.95 4.04
CA PRO A 82 8.19 10.01 3.71
C PRO A 82 9.46 10.27 4.51
N LYS A 83 10.24 9.21 4.75
CA LYS A 83 11.65 9.30 5.16
C LYS A 83 12.46 9.86 4.00
N ARG A 84 13.41 10.78 4.27
CA ARG A 84 14.25 11.40 3.22
C ARG A 84 15.73 11.26 3.46
N VAL A 85 16.20 11.35 4.69
CA VAL A 85 17.66 11.32 4.97
C VAL A 85 17.97 10.42 6.15
N GLU A 86 19.19 9.91 6.20
CA GLU A 86 19.68 9.20 7.38
C GLU A 86 19.62 10.09 8.62
N GLY A 87 19.20 9.53 9.76
CA GLY A 87 19.06 10.28 11.01
C GLY A 87 17.82 11.19 11.13
N ASP A 88 16.90 11.24 10.16
CA ASP A 88 15.65 12.01 10.28
C ASP A 88 14.59 11.40 11.21
N PHE A 89 14.90 10.25 11.84
CA PHE A 89 14.02 9.51 12.75
C PHE A 89 12.61 9.31 12.20
N LYS A 90 12.49 9.02 10.90
CA LYS A 90 11.21 8.91 10.20
C LYS A 90 11.01 7.54 9.59
N SER A 91 9.83 6.96 9.81
CA SER A 91 9.43 5.75 9.10
C SER A 91 8.94 6.10 7.69
N PRO A 92 9.34 5.34 6.65
CA PRO A 92 9.08 5.67 5.26
C PRO A 92 7.59 5.58 4.89
N GLU A 93 7.24 6.10 3.72
CA GLU A 93 5.94 5.93 3.06
C GLU A 93 6.24 5.60 1.60
N GLY A 94 5.41 4.80 0.93
CA GLY A 94 5.66 4.37 -0.45
C GLY A 94 5.37 2.88 -0.72
N PHE A 95 5.89 2.40 -1.84
CA PHE A 95 5.71 1.03 -2.33
C PHE A 95 7.03 0.27 -2.24
N TYR A 96 7.07 -0.81 -1.46
CA TYR A 96 8.28 -1.57 -1.20
C TYR A 96 8.05 -3.06 -1.48
N SER A 97 9.12 -3.85 -1.52
CA SER A 97 9.03 -5.30 -1.64
C SER A 97 10.05 -6.02 -0.74
N VAL A 98 9.65 -7.21 -0.32
CA VAL A 98 10.41 -8.07 0.59
C VAL A 98 10.67 -9.41 -0.06
N GLN A 99 11.94 -9.78 -0.18
CA GLN A 99 12.41 -11.08 -0.63
C GLN A 99 12.93 -11.93 0.53
N LEU A 100 13.18 -13.21 0.27
CA LEU A 100 13.58 -14.18 1.30
C LEU A 100 14.86 -13.77 2.07
N ASN A 101 15.83 -13.14 1.41
CA ASN A 101 17.08 -12.67 2.02
C ASN A 101 16.92 -11.44 2.94
N GLN A 102 15.76 -10.76 2.88
CA GLN A 102 15.40 -9.64 3.73
C GLN A 102 14.78 -10.08 5.06
N LEU A 103 14.50 -11.38 5.24
CA LEU A 103 14.07 -11.92 6.52
C LEU A 103 15.27 -12.09 7.46
N LYS A 104 15.10 -11.63 8.71
CA LYS A 104 16.11 -11.64 9.78
C LYS A 104 15.59 -12.41 10.98
N PRO A 105 15.67 -13.76 10.98
CA PRO A 105 15.15 -14.58 12.08
C PRO A 105 15.91 -14.35 13.40
N ASP A 106 17.17 -13.94 13.31
CA ASP A 106 18.15 -13.72 14.38
C ASP A 106 18.24 -12.25 14.84
N SER A 107 17.28 -11.40 14.45
CA SER A 107 17.25 -10.00 14.86
C SER A 107 17.28 -9.83 16.39
N HIS A 108 18.12 -8.90 16.86
CA HIS A 108 18.20 -8.49 18.26
C HIS A 108 16.87 -7.93 18.82
N PHE A 109 15.94 -7.54 17.95
CA PHE A 109 14.61 -7.02 18.33
C PHE A 109 13.50 -8.06 18.18
N TYR A 110 13.82 -9.36 18.23
CA TYR A 110 12.91 -10.49 18.03
C TYR A 110 12.30 -10.54 16.62
N ARG A 111 12.98 -11.24 15.71
CA ARG A 111 12.65 -11.36 14.26
C ARG A 111 12.47 -10.02 13.55
N ALA A 112 12.93 -9.92 12.32
CA ALA A 112 12.68 -8.72 11.54
C ALA A 112 12.51 -9.00 10.05
N ILE A 113 11.85 -8.07 9.39
CA ILE A 113 11.69 -8.02 7.94
C ILE A 113 12.24 -6.68 7.49
N ASN A 114 13.33 -6.68 6.74
CA ASN A 114 13.84 -5.47 6.11
C ASN A 114 12.95 -5.09 4.93
N ILE A 115 12.32 -3.92 4.96
CA ILE A 115 11.35 -3.51 3.94
C ILE A 115 12.01 -3.09 2.61
N GLY A 116 13.34 -2.95 2.55
CA GLY A 116 14.03 -2.61 1.31
C GLY A 116 14.06 -1.11 0.98
N PHE A 117 13.93 -0.24 2.00
CA PHE A 117 14.25 1.18 1.84
C PHE A 117 15.78 1.37 1.67
N PRO A 118 16.24 2.24 0.75
CA PRO A 118 15.44 3.06 -0.18
C PRO A 118 15.02 2.26 -1.43
N ASN A 119 13.78 2.44 -1.88
CA ASN A 119 13.29 1.89 -3.15
C ASN A 119 13.75 2.76 -4.36
N GLN A 120 13.23 2.49 -5.57
CA GLN A 120 13.60 3.28 -6.75
C GLN A 120 13.21 4.77 -6.63
N TYR A 121 11.99 5.06 -6.16
CA TYR A 121 11.49 6.42 -5.98
C TYR A 121 12.38 7.20 -5.01
N ASP A 122 12.72 6.55 -3.89
CA ASP A 122 13.58 7.12 -2.87
C ASP A 122 14.96 7.47 -3.45
N ARG A 123 15.57 6.54 -4.19
CA ARG A 123 16.88 6.77 -4.83
C ARG A 123 16.86 7.87 -5.88
N GLU A 124 15.84 7.93 -6.74
CA GLU A 124 15.70 8.97 -7.76
C GLU A 124 15.46 10.36 -7.16
N ASN A 125 14.85 10.42 -5.96
CA ASN A 125 14.65 11.67 -5.21
C ASN A 125 15.82 11.98 -4.26
N GLY A 126 16.92 11.22 -4.32
CA GLY A 126 18.13 11.44 -3.52
C GLY A 126 17.96 11.09 -2.03
N TYR A 127 16.97 10.26 -1.68
CA TYR A 127 16.74 9.87 -0.31
C TYR A 127 17.78 8.85 0.16
N SER A 128 18.13 8.92 1.45
CA SER A 128 19.20 8.10 2.04
C SER A 128 18.81 7.47 3.38
N GLY A 129 19.61 6.49 3.78
CA GLY A 129 19.39 5.64 4.94
C GLY A 129 19.23 4.18 4.53
N ASN A 130 19.07 3.30 5.51
CA ASN A 130 19.00 1.85 5.32
C ASN A 130 18.34 1.19 6.55
N TYR A 131 18.12 -0.12 6.46
CA TYR A 131 17.68 -0.95 7.58
C TYR A 131 16.34 -0.53 8.23
N LEU A 132 15.39 -0.06 7.42
CA LEU A 132 14.03 0.15 7.87
C LEU A 132 13.34 -1.23 7.95
N MET A 133 12.85 -1.58 9.12
CA MET A 133 12.33 -2.93 9.38
C MET A 133 10.92 -2.92 9.94
N ILE A 134 10.23 -4.04 9.76
CA ILE A 134 9.12 -4.46 10.62
C ILE A 134 9.72 -5.48 11.60
N HIS A 135 9.64 -5.24 12.90
CA HIS A 135 10.29 -6.10 13.91
C HIS A 135 9.52 -6.15 15.23
N GLY A 136 9.89 -7.07 16.14
CA GLY A 136 9.30 -7.20 17.47
C GLY A 136 9.77 -6.15 18.49
N ASN A 137 9.68 -6.49 19.77
CA ASN A 137 10.20 -5.74 20.93
C ASN A 137 9.58 -4.34 21.21
N CYS A 138 8.62 -3.85 20.41
CA CYS A 138 7.88 -2.59 20.66
C CYS A 138 8.73 -1.33 20.94
N VAL A 139 9.95 -1.24 20.42
CA VAL A 139 10.83 -0.06 20.53
C VAL A 139 11.26 0.38 19.14
N SER A 140 11.15 1.66 18.79
CA SER A 140 11.54 2.14 17.44
C SER A 140 12.27 3.49 17.45
N ILE A 141 13.23 3.62 16.52
CA ILE A 141 13.94 4.87 16.17
C ILE A 141 13.83 5.12 14.64
N GLY A 142 12.83 4.52 13.99
CA GLY A 142 12.58 4.67 12.54
C GLY A 142 11.84 3.50 11.90
N CYS A 143 11.86 2.33 12.53
CA CYS A 143 11.19 1.11 12.09
C CYS A 143 9.68 1.07 12.44
N TYR A 144 9.00 0.02 11.97
CA TYR A 144 7.67 -0.36 12.44
C TYR A 144 7.80 -1.44 13.52
N ALA A 145 7.74 -1.03 14.78
CA ALA A 145 7.86 -1.95 15.90
C ALA A 145 6.50 -2.57 16.24
N MET A 146 6.50 -3.89 16.39
CA MET A 146 5.37 -4.75 16.71
C MET A 146 5.60 -5.43 18.05
N THR A 147 4.55 -6.00 18.65
CA THR A 147 4.74 -6.97 19.74
C THR A 147 5.39 -8.23 19.20
N ASN A 148 6.10 -8.98 20.05
CA ASN A 148 6.69 -10.26 19.65
C ASN A 148 5.61 -11.23 19.12
N ALA A 149 4.45 -11.29 19.76
CA ALA A 149 3.35 -12.14 19.32
C ALA A 149 2.81 -11.76 17.93
N TYR A 150 2.72 -10.47 17.62
CA TYR A 150 2.30 -10.00 16.29
C TYR A 150 3.40 -10.25 15.26
N MET A 151 4.66 -9.98 15.62
CA MET A 151 5.79 -10.23 14.74
C MET A 151 5.93 -11.71 14.40
N ASP A 152 5.68 -12.62 15.34
CA ASP A 152 5.73 -14.06 15.08
C ASP A 152 4.70 -14.46 14.01
N GLN A 153 3.47 -13.96 14.09
CA GLN A 153 2.43 -14.21 13.08
C GLN A 153 2.82 -13.61 11.73
N ILE A 154 3.17 -12.32 11.69
CA ILE A 154 3.55 -11.62 10.44
C ILE A 154 4.71 -12.36 9.77
N TYR A 155 5.78 -12.64 10.52
CA TYR A 155 6.95 -13.33 10.03
C TYR A 155 6.61 -14.73 9.52
N THR A 156 5.75 -15.47 10.23
CA THR A 156 5.35 -16.83 9.84
C THR A 156 4.67 -16.85 8.47
N TYR A 157 3.70 -15.97 8.24
CA TYR A 157 3.01 -15.89 6.94
C TYR A 157 3.96 -15.44 5.82
N VAL A 158 4.75 -14.39 6.04
CA VAL A 158 5.71 -13.89 5.04
C VAL A 158 6.76 -14.94 4.70
N ASN A 159 7.37 -15.57 5.71
CA ASN A 159 8.35 -16.62 5.50
C ASN A 159 7.75 -17.84 4.78
N ALA A 160 6.54 -18.26 5.16
CA ALA A 160 5.86 -19.38 4.50
C ALA A 160 5.57 -19.06 3.02
N ALA A 161 5.05 -17.87 2.72
CA ALA A 161 4.73 -17.47 1.35
C ALA A 161 5.98 -17.42 0.46
N LEU A 162 7.05 -16.78 0.93
CA LEU A 162 8.32 -16.68 0.19
C LEU A 162 8.97 -18.04 -0.02
N ARG A 163 8.94 -18.92 0.99
CA ARG A 163 9.46 -20.30 0.86
C ARG A 163 8.60 -21.19 -0.03
N ASN A 164 7.32 -20.86 -0.18
CA ASN A 164 6.38 -21.58 -1.04
C ASN A 164 6.27 -20.97 -2.46
N GLY A 165 7.25 -20.15 -2.86
CA GLY A 165 7.42 -19.72 -4.25
C GLY A 165 6.89 -18.34 -4.59
N GLN A 166 6.36 -17.56 -3.63
CA GLN A 166 6.18 -16.13 -3.86
C GLN A 166 7.57 -15.47 -3.99
N SER A 167 7.86 -14.81 -5.11
CA SER A 167 9.17 -14.22 -5.37
C SER A 167 9.47 -13.04 -4.45
N GLU A 168 8.48 -12.18 -4.25
CA GLU A 168 8.53 -11.03 -3.35
C GLU A 168 7.15 -10.76 -2.74
N VAL A 169 7.14 -10.24 -1.52
CA VAL A 169 5.94 -9.74 -0.83
C VAL A 169 5.91 -8.23 -0.96
N GLU A 170 4.88 -7.68 -1.59
CA GLU A 170 4.71 -6.23 -1.68
C GLU A 170 4.25 -5.66 -0.33
N VAL A 171 4.83 -4.51 0.03
CA VAL A 171 4.57 -3.78 1.27
C VAL A 171 4.25 -2.34 0.91
N ASN A 172 2.98 -1.97 1.02
CA ASN A 172 2.52 -0.61 0.75
C ASN A 172 2.37 0.16 2.06
N ILE A 173 2.99 1.33 2.14
CA ILE A 173 3.05 2.12 3.37
C ILE A 173 2.42 3.48 3.12
N PHE A 174 1.30 3.74 3.76
CA PHE A 174 0.49 4.93 3.56
C PHE A 174 0.48 5.82 4.81
N PRO A 175 0.30 7.15 4.64
CA PRO A 175 0.17 8.05 5.78
C PRO A 175 -1.08 7.72 6.62
N PHE A 176 -2.17 7.35 5.96
CA PHE A 176 -3.47 7.01 6.53
C PHE A 176 -4.24 6.16 5.50
N ARG A 177 -5.39 5.60 5.85
CA ARG A 177 -6.30 5.00 4.86
C ARG A 177 -6.72 6.09 3.87
N MET A 178 -6.31 6.02 2.60
CA MET A 178 -6.37 7.17 1.67
C MET A 178 -7.76 7.42 1.05
N THR A 179 -8.81 7.42 1.88
CA THR A 179 -10.16 7.82 1.49
C THR A 179 -10.19 9.29 1.07
N ASP A 180 -11.18 9.68 0.27
CA ASP A 180 -11.30 11.06 -0.21
C ASP A 180 -11.47 12.05 0.94
N SER A 181 -12.25 11.70 1.97
CA SER A 181 -12.35 12.45 3.23
C SER A 181 -11.01 12.61 3.95
N ASN A 182 -10.20 11.54 4.05
CA ASN A 182 -8.86 11.62 4.66
C ASN A 182 -7.94 12.51 3.83
N MET A 183 -7.92 12.35 2.50
CA MET A 183 -7.16 13.22 1.61
C MET A 183 -7.57 14.70 1.78
N GLN A 184 -8.87 14.98 1.84
CA GLN A 184 -9.39 16.34 2.02
C GLN A 184 -9.02 16.95 3.38
N ARG A 185 -8.98 16.13 4.44
CA ARG A 185 -8.58 16.56 5.79
C ARG A 185 -7.12 16.98 5.84
N HIS A 186 -6.25 16.31 5.08
CA HIS A 186 -4.82 16.58 5.07
C HIS A 186 -4.34 17.39 3.85
N ARG A 187 -5.24 18.06 3.14
CA ARG A 187 -4.96 18.79 1.89
C ARG A 187 -3.88 19.88 2.01
N ASP A 188 -3.74 20.47 3.19
CA ASP A 188 -2.80 21.57 3.46
C ASP A 188 -1.42 21.08 3.94
N SER A 189 -1.20 19.76 3.96
CA SER A 189 0.09 19.16 4.32
C SER A 189 1.17 19.45 3.29
N ALA A 190 2.40 19.70 3.76
CA ALA A 190 3.58 19.79 2.90
C ALA A 190 3.87 18.52 2.09
N TYR A 191 3.31 17.37 2.51
CA TYR A 191 3.46 16.08 1.83
C TYR A 191 2.29 15.73 0.91
N PHE A 192 1.29 16.62 0.75
CA PHE A 192 0.08 16.31 0.01
C PHE A 192 0.34 15.96 -1.46
N SER A 193 1.30 16.64 -2.11
CA SER A 193 1.73 16.31 -3.48
C SER A 193 2.27 14.89 -3.61
N PHE A 194 3.06 14.44 -2.64
CA PHE A 194 3.55 13.07 -2.57
C PHE A 194 2.41 12.07 -2.31
N TRP A 195 1.49 12.37 -1.40
CA TRP A 195 0.35 11.49 -1.12
C TRP A 195 -0.60 11.34 -2.31
N LYS A 196 -0.74 12.37 -3.16
CA LYS A 196 -1.47 12.23 -4.43
C LYS A 196 -0.87 11.16 -5.35
N GLN A 197 0.43 10.88 -5.27
CA GLN A 197 1.07 9.81 -6.03
C GLN A 197 0.80 8.42 -5.44
N LEU A 198 0.57 8.31 -4.13
CA LEU A 198 0.27 7.03 -3.47
C LEU A 198 -1.19 6.61 -3.67
N LYS A 199 -2.11 7.58 -3.72
CA LYS A 199 -3.57 7.34 -3.77
C LYS A 199 -4.00 6.38 -4.89
N PRO A 200 -3.50 6.49 -6.15
CA PRO A 200 -3.89 5.55 -7.22
C PRO A 200 -3.60 4.08 -6.89
N GLY A 201 -2.46 3.79 -6.25
CA GLY A 201 -2.12 2.43 -5.82
C GLY A 201 -3.02 1.93 -4.69
N TYR A 202 -3.38 2.81 -3.74
CA TYR A 202 -4.35 2.50 -2.69
C TYR A 202 -5.74 2.19 -3.27
N ASP A 203 -6.25 3.07 -4.14
CA ASP A 203 -7.55 2.93 -4.78
C ASP A 203 -7.63 1.66 -5.66
N TYR A 204 -6.54 1.34 -6.37
CA TYR A 204 -6.44 0.10 -7.16
C TYR A 204 -6.64 -1.13 -6.29
N PHE A 205 -5.93 -1.24 -5.16
CA PHE A 205 -6.09 -2.38 -4.26
C PHE A 205 -7.52 -2.46 -3.71
N LEU A 206 -8.12 -1.33 -3.33
CA LEU A 206 -9.49 -1.32 -2.83
C LEU A 206 -10.50 -1.84 -3.86
N LYS A 207 -10.34 -1.47 -5.13
CA LYS A 207 -11.22 -1.85 -6.24
C LYS A 207 -11.00 -3.28 -6.72
N HIS A 208 -9.75 -3.69 -6.88
CA HIS A 208 -9.38 -4.96 -7.55
C HIS A 208 -9.00 -6.08 -6.57
N LYS A 209 -8.78 -5.76 -5.29
CA LYS A 209 -8.27 -6.68 -4.27
C LYS A 209 -6.97 -7.37 -4.69
N GLN A 210 -6.13 -6.68 -5.45
CA GLN A 210 -4.83 -7.15 -5.92
C GLN A 210 -3.77 -6.09 -5.66
N PRO A 211 -2.53 -6.46 -5.26
CA PRO A 211 -1.44 -5.52 -5.12
C PRO A 211 -1.28 -4.68 -6.39
N PRO A 212 -1.14 -3.35 -6.27
CA PRO A 212 -0.97 -2.48 -7.43
C PRO A 212 0.42 -2.68 -8.06
N ASN A 213 0.48 -2.73 -9.40
CA ASN A 213 1.75 -2.66 -10.11
C ASN A 213 2.16 -1.17 -10.20
N VAL A 214 3.03 -0.74 -9.30
CA VAL A 214 3.54 0.63 -9.25
C VAL A 214 4.98 0.65 -9.74
N THR A 215 5.24 1.54 -10.68
CA THR A 215 6.58 1.82 -11.20
C THR A 215 6.98 3.26 -10.87
N VAL A 216 8.23 3.62 -11.14
CA VAL A 216 8.71 4.99 -11.00
C VAL A 216 9.06 5.50 -12.39
N ASP A 217 8.47 6.64 -12.76
CA ASP A 217 8.75 7.36 -14.00
C ASP A 217 9.04 8.82 -13.65
N ASN A 218 10.17 9.35 -14.13
CA ASN A 218 10.64 10.71 -13.87
C ASN A 218 10.59 11.09 -12.37
N GLY A 219 11.02 10.20 -11.48
CA GLY A 219 11.03 10.43 -10.03
C GLY A 219 9.65 10.47 -9.37
N GLN A 220 8.58 9.99 -10.04
CA GLN A 220 7.22 9.95 -9.51
C GLN A 220 6.66 8.52 -9.56
N TYR A 221 5.82 8.14 -8.59
CA TYR A 221 5.10 6.86 -8.67
C TYR A 221 4.02 6.91 -9.76
N VAL A 222 3.98 5.85 -10.58
CA VAL A 222 2.98 5.67 -11.64
C VAL A 222 2.39 4.28 -11.55
N LEU A 223 1.05 4.20 -11.50
CA LEU A 223 0.31 2.94 -11.55
C LEU A 223 0.31 2.40 -12.99
N ASN A 224 0.93 1.25 -13.21
CA ASN A 224 0.90 0.57 -14.49
C ASN A 224 -0.43 -0.20 -14.63
N GLN A 225 -1.29 0.26 -15.53
CA GLN A 225 -2.63 -0.31 -15.75
C GLN A 225 -2.61 -1.60 -16.59
N ASN A 226 -1.45 -1.99 -17.15
CA ASN A 226 -1.29 -3.20 -17.96
C ASN A 226 -0.15 -4.10 -17.44
N PRO A 227 -0.42 -5.03 -16.51
CA PRO A 227 0.58 -5.97 -16.01
C PRO A 227 1.04 -7.01 -17.06
N PHE A 228 0.42 -7.08 -18.25
CA PHE A 228 0.70 -8.10 -19.28
C PHE A 228 1.42 -7.59 -20.54
N SER A 229 1.80 -6.32 -20.63
CA SER A 229 2.38 -5.77 -21.87
C SER A 229 3.91 -5.93 -21.99
N ASN A 230 4.63 -6.24 -20.91
CA ASN A 230 6.11 -6.22 -20.92
C ASN A 230 6.79 -7.56 -21.23
N SER A 231 6.04 -8.67 -21.38
CA SER A 231 6.62 -9.96 -21.76
C SER A 231 6.62 -10.22 -23.27
N SER A 232 5.78 -9.53 -24.04
CA SER A 232 5.60 -9.78 -25.48
C SER A 232 6.47 -8.88 -26.38
N GLU A 233 6.87 -7.69 -25.94
CA GLU A 233 7.75 -6.81 -26.74
C GLU A 233 9.21 -7.28 -26.76
N ASN A 234 9.75 -7.77 -25.64
CA ASN A 234 11.12 -8.30 -25.60
C ASN A 234 11.25 -9.67 -26.28
N ALA A 235 10.20 -10.48 -26.26
CA ALA A 235 10.17 -11.74 -27.01
C ALA A 235 10.12 -11.49 -28.54
N SER A 236 9.35 -10.49 -28.99
CA SER A 236 9.24 -10.16 -30.42
C SER A 236 10.52 -9.56 -31.00
N LYS A 237 11.23 -8.70 -30.25
CA LYS A 237 12.52 -8.13 -30.69
C LYS A 237 13.62 -9.20 -30.83
N THR A 238 13.60 -10.21 -29.97
CA THR A 238 14.58 -11.32 -30.03
C THR A 238 14.29 -12.27 -31.20
N PHE A 239 13.01 -12.50 -31.53
CA PHE A 239 12.62 -13.35 -32.66
C PHE A 239 12.90 -12.73 -34.04
N LEU A 240 12.74 -11.40 -34.16
CA LEU A 240 13.05 -10.66 -35.39
C LEU A 240 14.56 -10.52 -35.64
N ALA A 241 15.38 -10.50 -34.59
CA ALA A 241 16.84 -10.44 -34.73
C ALA A 241 17.46 -11.78 -35.20
N LEU A 242 16.81 -12.92 -34.92
CA LEU A 242 17.31 -14.25 -35.29
C LEU A 242 16.92 -14.69 -36.72
N THR A 243 16.03 -13.96 -37.39
CA THR A 243 15.52 -14.30 -38.73
C THR A 243 16.19 -13.53 -39.87
N GLN A 244 17.10 -12.59 -39.58
CA GLN A 244 17.82 -11.81 -40.60
C GLN A 244 19.23 -12.32 -40.94
N THR A 245 19.66 -13.44 -40.38
CA THR A 245 20.90 -14.11 -40.79
C THR A 245 20.61 -15.37 -41.59
N LYS A 246 20.37 -15.18 -42.90
CA LYS A 246 20.76 -16.11 -43.96
C LYS A 246 20.75 -15.43 -45.32
#